data_AF-A0A0Q6W8T7-F1
#
_entry.id   AF-A0A0Q6W8T7-F1
#
_cell.length_a   1.000
_cell.length_b   1.000
_cell.length_c   1.000
_cell.angle_alpha   90.00
_cell.angle_beta   90.00
_cell.angle_gamma   90.00
#
_symmetry.space_group_name_H-M   'P 1'
#
loop_
_entity.id
_entity.type
_entity.pdbx_description
1 polymer ?
#
loop_
_entity_poly.entity_id
_entity_poly.type
_entity_poly.pdbx_seq_one_letter_code
_entity_poly.pdbx_strand_id
1 'polypeptide(L)'
;MIRKFAFATSLVLASAVSVEASSGKSWDALFAKVNGTCIGQSGMDTPEASAPIVFDDATGKIAVLLRGSLGKGKAKVNNVNLMCLYDKKTGRASIEEYRWLGR
;
A
#
# COMPACT_ATOMS: atom_id res chain seq x y z
N MET A 1 -3.81 60.61 40.12
CA MET A 1 -3.39 60.27 38.75
C MET A 1 -3.33 58.75 38.64
N ILE A 2 -4.21 58.14 37.86
CA ILE A 2 -4.42 56.68 37.79
C ILE A 2 -3.33 56.04 36.93
N ARG A 3 -2.61 55.07 37.52
CA ARG A 3 -1.61 54.22 36.85
C ARG A 3 -2.31 53.34 35.81
N LYS A 4 -1.99 53.54 34.52
CA LYS A 4 -2.45 52.69 33.43
C LYS A 4 -1.66 51.38 33.48
N PHE A 5 -2.27 50.33 34.03
CA PHE A 5 -1.75 48.97 33.92
C PHE A 5 -1.89 48.49 32.48
N ALA A 6 -0.76 48.05 31.93
CA ALA A 6 -0.64 47.44 30.61
C ALA A 6 -1.40 46.11 30.58
N PHE A 7 -2.19 45.91 29.53
CA PHE A 7 -2.65 44.58 29.12
C PHE A 7 -1.99 44.26 27.78
N ALA A 8 -0.95 43.42 27.82
CA ALA A 8 -0.37 42.82 26.63
C ALA A 8 -1.24 41.59 26.28
N THR A 9 -2.09 41.73 25.26
CA THR A 9 -2.97 40.66 24.78
C THR A 9 -2.14 39.70 23.93
N SER A 10 -1.68 38.59 24.53
CA SER A 10 -1.03 37.49 23.79
C SER A 10 -2.04 36.79 22.90
N LEU A 11 -1.97 37.04 21.59
CA LEU A 11 -2.74 36.36 20.56
C LEU A 11 -2.13 34.97 20.31
N VAL A 12 -2.65 33.93 20.98
CA VAL A 12 -2.29 32.54 20.68
C VAL A 12 -2.97 32.16 19.36
N LEU A 13 -2.22 32.15 18.25
CA LEU A 13 -2.67 31.56 17.01
C LEU A 13 -2.82 30.04 17.21
N ALA A 14 -4.04 29.59 17.45
CA ALA A 14 -4.40 28.18 17.35
C ALA A 14 -4.34 27.78 15.87
N SER A 15 -3.20 27.27 15.42
CA SER A 15 -3.12 26.56 14.15
C SER A 15 -3.96 25.29 14.26
N ALA A 16 -5.17 25.33 13.68
CA ALA A 16 -5.97 24.15 13.44
C ALA A 16 -5.20 23.25 12.47
N VAL A 17 -4.38 22.34 13.02
CA VAL A 17 -3.81 21.25 12.23
C VAL A 17 -4.96 20.33 11.86
N SER A 18 -5.32 20.31 10.58
CA SER A 18 -6.21 19.28 10.05
C SER A 18 -5.55 17.93 10.29
N VAL A 19 -6.01 17.21 11.30
CA VAL A 19 -5.65 15.81 11.50
C VAL A 19 -6.41 15.03 10.43
N GLU A 20 -5.84 14.95 9.24
CA GLU A 20 -6.32 14.04 8.21
C GLU A 20 -5.94 12.62 8.66
N ALA A 21 -6.85 11.96 9.35
CA ALA A 21 -6.83 10.51 9.42
C ALA A 21 -6.76 9.96 7.98
N SER A 22 -6.06 8.84 7.76
CA SER A 22 -5.94 8.25 6.41
C SER A 22 -7.33 8.16 5.77
N SER A 23 -7.52 8.89 4.67
CA SER A 23 -8.80 8.97 3.98
C SER A 23 -9.01 7.76 3.07
N GLY A 24 -10.26 7.51 2.67
CA GLY A 24 -10.53 6.48 1.65
C GLY A 24 -9.70 6.70 0.38
N LYS A 25 -9.53 7.97 -0.03
CA LYS A 25 -8.74 8.35 -1.20
C LYS A 25 -7.25 7.97 -1.06
N SER A 26 -6.65 8.08 0.12
CA SER A 26 -5.26 7.66 0.32
C SER A 26 -5.11 6.14 0.26
N TRP A 27 -6.11 5.40 0.74
CA TRP A 27 -6.14 3.95 0.59
C TRP A 27 -6.29 3.52 -0.87
N ASP A 28 -7.20 4.13 -1.62
CA ASP A 28 -7.41 3.82 -3.03
C ASP A 28 -6.14 4.08 -3.86
N ALA A 29 -5.48 5.21 -3.63
CA ALA A 29 -4.23 5.55 -4.32
C ALA A 29 -3.10 4.56 -3.97
N LEU A 30 -3.00 4.15 -2.70
CA LEU A 30 -2.03 3.16 -2.26
C LEU A 30 -2.30 1.80 -2.90
N PHE A 31 -3.54 1.32 -2.89
CA PHE A 31 -3.90 0.03 -3.45
C PHE A 31 -3.76 0.00 -4.98
N ALA A 32 -4.05 1.09 -5.68
CA ALA A 32 -3.76 1.22 -7.10
C ALA A 32 -2.25 1.06 -7.37
N LYS A 33 -1.40 1.68 -6.55
CA LYS A 33 0.07 1.57 -6.67
C LYS A 33 0.56 0.15 -6.37
N VAL A 34 0.05 -0.47 -5.31
CA VAL A 34 0.36 -1.86 -4.93
C VAL A 34 0.00 -2.80 -6.08
N ASN A 35 -1.25 -2.76 -6.55
CA ASN A 35 -1.74 -3.64 -7.62
C ASN A 35 -0.96 -3.44 -8.91
N GLY A 36 -0.76 -2.18 -9.33
CA GLY A 36 0.01 -1.86 -10.53
C GLY A 36 1.46 -2.35 -10.45
N THR A 37 2.09 -2.23 -9.28
CA THR A 37 3.47 -2.72 -9.07
C THR A 37 3.52 -4.25 -9.11
N CYS A 38 2.66 -4.92 -8.34
CA CYS A 38 2.63 -6.37 -8.25
C CYS A 38 2.30 -7.03 -9.60
N ILE A 39 1.25 -6.56 -10.29
CA ILE A 39 0.86 -7.07 -11.61
C ILE A 39 1.96 -6.79 -12.62
N GLY A 40 2.46 -5.54 -12.68
CA GLY A 40 3.46 -5.13 -13.66
C GLY A 40 4.81 -5.84 -13.51
N GLN A 41 5.19 -6.22 -12.29
CA GLN A 41 6.45 -6.92 -12.01
C GLN A 41 6.31 -8.45 -11.96
N SER A 42 5.08 -8.99 -11.97
CA SER A 42 4.83 -10.44 -11.88
C SER A 42 5.31 -11.26 -13.08
N GLY A 43 5.42 -10.63 -14.26
CA GLY A 43 5.72 -11.34 -15.51
C GLY A 43 4.60 -12.27 -16.01
N MET A 44 3.40 -12.16 -15.43
CA MET A 44 2.22 -12.95 -15.82
C MET A 44 1.49 -12.30 -16.99
N ASP A 45 0.91 -13.11 -17.89
CA ASP A 45 0.17 -12.61 -19.07
C ASP A 45 -1.13 -11.89 -18.67
N THR A 46 -1.95 -12.56 -17.86
CA THR A 46 -3.27 -12.07 -17.41
C THR A 46 -3.50 -12.50 -15.96
N PRO A 47 -2.79 -11.91 -14.99
CA PRO A 47 -2.92 -12.30 -13.60
C PRO A 47 -4.27 -11.88 -13.03
N GLU A 48 -4.88 -12.77 -12.29
CA GLU A 48 -5.93 -12.42 -11.35
C GLU A 48 -5.29 -12.02 -10.02
N ALA A 49 -5.61 -10.81 -9.54
CA ALA A 49 -5.11 -10.30 -8.27
C ALA A 49 -6.18 -10.40 -7.19
N SER A 50 -5.78 -10.77 -5.97
CA SER A 50 -6.63 -10.67 -4.79
C SER A 50 -6.84 -9.21 -4.38
N ALA A 51 -7.79 -8.97 -3.46
CA ALA A 51 -7.76 -7.74 -2.69
C ALA A 51 -6.42 -7.63 -1.91
N PRO A 52 -5.92 -6.41 -1.64
CA PRO A 52 -4.74 -6.21 -0.82
C PRO A 52 -4.92 -6.76 0.60
N ILE A 53 -3.94 -7.54 1.05
CA ILE A 53 -3.83 -8.03 2.42
C ILE A 53 -3.01 -6.99 3.20
N VAL A 54 -3.68 -6.25 4.06
CA VAL A 54 -3.08 -5.16 4.84
C VAL A 54 -2.69 -5.68 6.22
N PHE A 55 -1.41 -5.52 6.56
CA PHE A 55 -0.88 -5.77 7.89
C PHE A 55 -0.75 -4.46 8.68
N ASP A 56 -0.46 -4.59 9.96
CA ASP A 56 -0.15 -3.44 10.82
C ASP A 56 1.01 -2.59 10.28
N ASP A 57 1.14 -1.37 10.81
CA ASP A 57 2.16 -0.44 10.34
C ASP A 57 3.59 -0.85 10.69
N ALA A 58 3.81 -1.64 11.74
CA ALA A 58 5.14 -2.13 12.10
C ALA A 58 5.65 -3.15 11.06
N THR A 59 4.75 -3.96 10.50
CA THR A 59 5.07 -4.83 9.37
C THR A 59 5.49 -4.01 8.14
N GLY A 60 4.83 -2.88 7.89
CA GLY A 60 5.23 -1.95 6.82
C GLY A 60 5.10 -2.53 5.40
N LYS A 61 4.30 -3.59 5.23
CA LYS A 61 4.09 -4.30 3.96
C LYS A 61 2.61 -4.46 3.64
N ILE A 62 2.29 -4.56 2.37
CA ILE A 62 0.99 -5.00 1.85
C ILE A 62 1.23 -6.21 0.97
N ALA A 63 0.48 -7.29 1.18
CA ALA A 63 0.58 -8.47 0.33
C ALA A 63 -0.54 -8.50 -0.72
N VAL A 64 -0.24 -9.02 -1.91
CA VAL A 64 -1.23 -9.33 -2.95
C VAL A 64 -0.94 -10.73 -3.46
N LEU A 65 -1.97 -11.57 -3.54
CA LEU A 65 -1.88 -12.87 -4.17
C LEU A 65 -2.23 -12.72 -5.64
N LEU A 66 -1.40 -13.30 -6.50
CA LEU A 66 -1.60 -13.35 -7.94
C LEU A 66 -1.74 -14.81 -8.36
N ARG A 67 -2.66 -15.09 -9.28
CA ARG A 67 -2.77 -16.40 -9.93
C ARG A 67 -2.99 -16.27 -11.42
N GLY A 68 -2.52 -17.25 -12.18
CA GLY A 68 -2.65 -17.22 -13.64
C GLY A 68 -1.54 -18.00 -14.34
N SER A 69 -1.07 -17.45 -15.47
CA SER A 69 -0.07 -18.11 -16.31
C SER A 69 1.20 -17.27 -16.46
N LEU A 70 2.34 -17.95 -16.59
CA LEU A 70 3.65 -17.35 -16.77
C LEU A 70 4.35 -17.94 -18.01
N GLY A 71 5.16 -17.13 -18.70
CA GLY A 71 5.86 -17.55 -19.92
C GLY A 71 5.00 -17.44 -21.19
N LYS A 72 5.58 -17.81 -22.34
CA LYS A 72 4.95 -17.66 -23.66
C LYS A 72 5.11 -18.92 -24.50
N GLY A 73 4.16 -19.15 -25.42
CA GLY A 73 4.20 -20.27 -26.37
C GLY A 73 4.28 -21.64 -25.67
N LYS A 74 5.20 -22.50 -26.10
CA LYS A 74 5.37 -23.86 -25.57
C LYS A 74 5.92 -23.90 -24.13
N ALA A 75 6.52 -22.82 -23.64
CA ALA A 75 7.04 -22.71 -22.28
C ALA A 75 6.03 -22.12 -21.28
N LYS A 76 4.76 -21.96 -21.70
CA LYS A 76 3.70 -21.41 -20.84
C LYS A 76 3.36 -22.39 -19.71
N VAL A 77 3.47 -21.92 -18.49
CA VAL A 77 3.04 -22.64 -17.29
C VAL A 77 1.73 -22.01 -16.80
N ASN A 78 0.70 -22.84 -16.64
CA ASN A 78 -0.61 -22.41 -16.14
C ASN A 78 -0.71 -22.68 -14.63
N ASN A 79 -1.67 -22.03 -13.97
CA ASN A 79 -1.95 -22.20 -12.53
C ASN A 79 -0.78 -21.86 -11.61
N VAL A 80 0.06 -20.90 -12.01
CA VAL A 80 1.11 -20.34 -11.15
C VAL A 80 0.46 -19.44 -10.11
N ASN A 81 0.89 -19.57 -8.85
CA ASN A 81 0.46 -18.69 -7.75
C ASN A 81 1.68 -17.93 -7.23
N LEU A 82 1.57 -16.61 -7.18
CA LEU A 82 2.62 -15.73 -6.68
C LEU A 82 2.11 -14.93 -5.47
N MET A 83 2.99 -14.70 -4.51
CA MET A 83 2.81 -13.72 -3.45
C MET A 83 3.68 -12.51 -3.75
N CYS A 84 3.05 -11.35 -3.87
CA CYS A 84 3.74 -10.07 -3.94
C CYS A 84 3.72 -9.39 -2.57
N LEU A 85 4.89 -9.02 -2.05
CA LEU A 85 5.04 -8.19 -0.86
C LEU A 85 5.49 -6.79 -1.26
N TYR A 86 4.62 -5.81 -1.10
CA TYR A 86 4.88 -4.40 -1.38
C TYR A 86 5.35 -3.66 -0.13
N ASP A 87 6.54 -3.06 -0.18
CA ASP A 87 7.08 -2.19 0.86
C ASP A 87 6.45 -0.80 0.81
N LYS A 88 5.67 -0.44 1.84
CA LYS A 88 4.98 0.87 1.92
C LYS A 88 5.97 2.05 1.92
N LYS A 89 7.18 1.85 2.44
CA LYS A 89 8.21 2.89 2.59
C LYS A 89 9.02 3.06 1.32
N THR A 90 9.52 1.97 0.72
CA THR A 90 10.39 2.04 -0.46
C THR A 90 9.62 1.97 -1.77
N GLY A 91 8.36 1.53 -1.73
CA GLY A 91 7.53 1.29 -2.91
C GLY A 91 8.00 0.14 -3.79
N ARG A 92 8.83 -0.77 -3.26
CA ARG A 92 9.38 -1.93 -3.98
C ARG A 92 8.51 -3.15 -3.73
N ALA A 93 8.44 -4.04 -4.69
CA ALA A 93 7.80 -5.34 -4.55
C ALA A 93 8.85 -6.47 -4.53
N SER A 94 8.62 -7.46 -3.67
CA SER A 94 9.26 -8.77 -3.71
C SER A 94 8.20 -9.78 -4.10
N ILE A 95 8.44 -10.57 -5.15
CA ILE A 95 7.44 -11.48 -5.72
C ILE A 95 8.04 -12.88 -5.74
N GLU A 96 7.33 -13.83 -5.14
CA GLU A 96 7.78 -15.23 -5.07
C GLU A 96 6.64 -16.19 -5.39
N GLU A 97 6.97 -17.30 -6.05
CA GLU A 97 6.03 -18.40 -6.26
C GLU A 97 5.76 -19.12 -4.94
N TYR A 98 4.50 -19.47 -4.69
CA TYR A 98 4.14 -20.37 -3.61
C TYR A 98 3.31 -21.53 -4.14
N ARG A 99 3.36 -22.64 -3.41
CA ARG A 99 2.62 -23.87 -3.72
C ARG A 99 1.79 -24.28 -2.52
N TRP A 100 0.59 -24.77 -2.80
CA TRP A 100 -0.24 -25.39 -1.79
C TRP A 100 0.33 -26.76 -1.43
N LEU A 101 0.47 -27.03 -0.13
CA LEU A 101 1.01 -28.31 0.35
C LEU A 101 -0.05 -29.43 0.43
N GLY A 102 -1.31 -29.17 0.07
CA GLY A 102 -2.39 -30.16 0.05
C GLY A 102 -3.79 -29.53 0.05
N ARG A 103 -4.81 -30.39 -0.01
CA ARG A 103 -6.17 -30.12 0.46
C ARG A 103 -6.38 -30.86 1.77
#